data_AF-A0AA90TYR4-F1
#
_entry.id   AF-A0AA90TYR4-F1
#
_cell.length_a   1.000
_cell.length_b   1.000
_cell.length_c   1.000
_cell.angle_alpha   90.00
_cell.angle_beta   90.00
_cell.angle_gamma   90.00
#
_symmetry.space_group_name_H-M   'P 1'
#
loop_
_entity.id
_entity.type
_entity.pdbx_description
1 polymer ?
#
loop_
_entity_poly.entity_id
_entity_poly.type
_entity_poly.pdbx_seq_one_letter_code
_entity_poly.pdbx_strand_id
1 'polypeptide(L)'
;MTFTISAPPHKKENITFKKIMWAKVLALMPVVLLSVYLFGLPAIGLVAASIFAAIATEAAIQKAFGQKITIADGHAVLIGLMVAMIIPPEVPLWIPMIGTVFAVGIGKHAFGGIGSYIFNPVLAAWIFLSLAWGSIMAPASYPQTSVLFELVLENGAGVMAGVSPFFILLAGAVLIFRRYIEWRIPVAFFVTTVLLAFLLGDSLSYVVLGVVVFGVLFIATDTSTSPTTKNGRVIYGIVCGVLVVVYGHFANYVDGTFYGLFLANCVASLIDNNTLPASYGTETFLQRKYRSIVSKMPFKDRLEVFLDD
;
A
#
# COMPACT_ATOMS: atom_id res chain seq x y z
N MET A 1 -18.15 -10.47 51.99
CA MET A 1 -17.19 -10.92 50.96
C MET A 1 -17.18 -9.86 49.87
N THR A 2 -16.04 -9.20 49.67
CA THR A 2 -15.86 -8.14 48.66
C THR A 2 -15.42 -8.79 47.36
N PHE A 3 -16.32 -8.85 46.38
CA PHE A 3 -15.99 -9.35 45.04
C PHE A 3 -15.31 -8.24 44.23
N THR A 4 -14.08 -8.50 43.79
CA THR A 4 -13.36 -7.61 42.87
C THR A 4 -13.80 -7.93 41.43
N ILE A 5 -14.51 -7.00 40.80
CA ILE A 5 -14.84 -7.10 39.38
C ILE A 5 -13.55 -6.78 38.61
N SER A 6 -12.78 -7.79 38.22
CA SER A 6 -11.64 -7.63 37.32
C SER A 6 -12.11 -7.66 35.87
N ALA A 7 -11.58 -6.76 35.04
CA ALA A 7 -11.80 -6.83 33.60
C ALA A 7 -11.33 -8.19 33.03
N PRO A 8 -11.95 -8.70 31.94
CA PRO A 8 -11.54 -9.95 31.32
C PRO A 8 -10.03 -9.95 31.01
N PRO A 9 -9.32 -11.08 31.16
CA PRO A 9 -7.89 -11.16 30.90
C PRO A 9 -7.62 -10.97 29.40
N HIS A 10 -7.33 -9.73 28.99
CA HIS A 10 -6.88 -9.42 27.64
C HIS A 10 -5.38 -9.71 27.55
N LYS A 11 -4.97 -10.60 26.65
CA LYS A 11 -3.55 -10.86 26.36
C LYS A 11 -2.95 -9.59 25.75
N LYS A 12 -2.20 -8.83 26.55
CA LYS A 12 -1.53 -7.61 26.10
C LYS A 12 -0.41 -7.98 25.13
N GLU A 13 -0.53 -7.54 23.89
CA GLU A 13 0.51 -7.69 22.88
C GLU A 13 1.33 -6.39 22.81
N ASN A 14 2.67 -6.50 22.78
CA ASN A 14 3.58 -5.33 22.81
C ASN A 14 3.77 -4.68 21.41
N ILE A 15 2.76 -4.77 20.55
CA ILE A 15 2.78 -4.19 19.21
C ILE A 15 2.08 -2.83 19.28
N THR A 16 2.82 -1.78 18.97
CA THR A 16 2.32 -0.40 18.96
C THR A 16 2.47 0.17 17.56
N PHE A 17 1.54 1.04 17.16
CA PHE A 17 1.58 1.73 15.87
C PHE A 17 2.94 2.37 15.57
N LYS A 18 3.49 3.13 16.54
CA LYS A 18 4.83 3.73 16.46
C LYS A 18 5.91 2.70 16.12
N LYS A 19 5.86 1.51 16.72
CA LYS A 19 6.85 0.44 16.50
C LYS A 19 6.76 -0.14 15.09
N ILE A 20 5.55 -0.26 14.54
CA ILE A 20 5.32 -0.70 13.16
C ILE A 20 5.85 0.36 12.18
N MET A 21 5.55 1.64 12.40
CA MET A 21 6.01 2.73 11.52
C MET A 21 7.53 2.84 11.48
N TRP A 22 8.19 2.87 12.64
CA TRP A 22 9.66 2.91 12.70
C TRP A 22 10.31 1.64 12.14
N ALA A 23 9.66 0.48 12.26
CA ALA A 23 10.15 -0.74 11.62
C ALA A 23 10.09 -0.65 10.09
N LYS A 24 9.04 -0.07 9.51
CA LYS A 24 8.96 0.19 8.06
C LYS A 24 10.06 1.16 7.60
N VAL A 25 10.29 2.25 8.34
CA VAL A 25 11.38 3.20 8.05
C VAL A 25 12.74 2.49 8.11
N LEU A 26 13.01 1.73 9.17
CA LEU A 26 14.27 0.99 9.32
C LEU A 26 14.48 -0.04 8.20
N ALA A 27 13.41 -0.72 7.77
CA ALA A 27 13.46 -1.69 6.70
C ALA A 27 13.81 -1.05 5.33
N LEU A 28 13.43 0.22 5.11
CA LEU A 28 13.77 0.96 3.90
C LEU A 28 15.18 1.56 3.90
N MET A 29 15.83 1.70 5.06
CA MET A 29 17.15 2.33 5.17
C MET A 29 18.22 1.70 4.26
N PRO A 30 18.36 0.36 4.12
CA PRO A 30 19.36 -0.22 3.21
C PRO A 30 19.16 0.22 1.75
N VAL A 31 17.90 0.31 1.31
CA VAL A 31 17.55 0.75 -0.04
C VAL A 31 17.90 2.21 -0.21
N VAL A 32 17.57 3.06 0.76
CA VAL A 32 17.89 4.50 0.75
C VAL A 32 19.40 4.73 0.69
N LEU A 33 20.18 4.00 1.49
CA LEU A 33 21.64 4.09 1.47
C LEU A 33 22.22 3.70 0.11
N LEU A 34 21.65 2.67 -0.53
CA LEU A 34 22.06 2.26 -1.86
C LEU A 34 21.65 3.30 -2.92
N SER A 35 20.46 3.89 -2.80
CA SER A 35 20.03 5.01 -3.66
C SER A 35 20.97 6.20 -3.56
N VAL A 36 21.43 6.54 -2.35
CA VAL A 36 22.42 7.60 -2.13
C VAL A 36 23.76 7.24 -2.76
N TYR A 37 24.18 5.98 -2.72
CA TYR A 37 25.41 5.54 -3.38
C TYR A 37 25.35 5.68 -4.90
N LEU A 38 24.21 5.38 -5.53
CA LEU A 38 24.06 5.43 -6.99
C LEU A 38 23.77 6.83 -7.53
N PHE A 39 22.87 7.58 -6.89
CA PHE A 39 22.45 8.91 -7.37
C PHE A 39 23.22 10.06 -6.73
N GLY A 40 24.01 9.80 -5.68
CA GLY A 40 24.88 10.78 -5.03
C GLY A 40 24.16 11.78 -4.12
N LEU A 41 24.73 12.98 -4.02
CA LEU A 41 24.27 14.07 -3.14
C LEU A 41 22.81 14.52 -3.38
N PRO A 42 22.28 14.58 -4.62
CA PRO A 42 20.89 14.94 -4.86
C PRO A 42 19.92 14.07 -4.06
N ALA A 43 20.15 12.76 -3.97
CA ALA A 43 19.25 11.85 -3.28
C ALA A 43 19.11 12.16 -1.78
N ILE A 44 20.20 12.54 -1.12
CA ILE A 44 20.18 12.98 0.28
C ILE A 44 19.33 14.25 0.42
N GLY A 45 19.53 15.21 -0.49
CA GLY A 45 18.78 16.45 -0.51
C GLY A 45 17.28 16.22 -0.64
N LEU A 46 16.86 15.35 -1.57
CA LEU A 46 15.44 15.01 -1.77
C LEU A 46 14.82 14.35 -0.54
N VAL A 47 15.50 13.34 0.04
CA VAL A 47 15.00 12.64 1.24
C VAL A 47 14.93 13.56 2.45
N ALA A 48 15.94 14.41 2.66
CA ALA A 48 15.94 15.35 3.76
C ALA A 48 14.84 16.41 3.61
N ALA A 49 14.70 16.98 2.41
CA ALA A 49 13.70 18.00 2.10
C ALA A 49 12.26 17.44 2.25
N SER A 50 12.01 16.21 1.78
CA SER A 50 10.70 15.58 1.87
C SER A 50 10.31 15.23 3.31
N ILE A 51 11.25 14.70 4.11
CA ILE A 51 11.01 14.40 5.53
C ILE A 51 10.76 15.68 6.32
N PHE A 52 11.57 16.72 6.08
CA PHE A 52 11.41 18.01 6.73
C PHE A 52 10.03 18.61 6.42
N ALA A 53 9.65 18.66 5.14
CA ALA A 53 8.36 19.18 4.71
C ALA A 53 7.18 18.37 5.29
N ALA A 54 7.29 17.03 5.35
CA ALA A 54 6.27 16.19 5.96
C ALA A 54 6.08 16.47 7.47
N ILE A 55 7.17 16.56 8.24
CA ILE A 55 7.12 16.86 9.68
C ILE A 55 6.58 18.28 9.90
N ALA A 56 7.06 19.26 9.14
CA ALA A 56 6.65 20.65 9.25
C ALA A 56 5.15 20.82 8.95
N THR A 57 4.64 20.15 7.91
CA THR A 57 3.22 20.20 7.53
C THR A 57 2.33 19.56 8.57
N GLU A 58 2.70 18.37 9.06
CA GLU A 58 1.94 17.69 10.12
C GLU A 58 1.89 18.54 11.39
N ALA A 59 3.02 19.11 11.81
CA ALA A 59 3.11 19.98 12.97
C ALA A 59 2.28 21.27 12.80
N ALA A 60 2.33 21.89 11.62
CA ALA A 60 1.62 23.12 11.32
C ALA A 60 0.10 22.91 11.34
N ILE A 61 -0.40 21.85 10.70
CA ILE A 61 -1.82 21.52 10.66
C ILE A 61 -2.31 21.16 12.06
N GLN A 62 -1.60 20.30 12.78
CA GLN A 62 -2.00 19.92 14.15
C GLN A 62 -2.07 21.14 15.08
N LYS A 63 -1.09 22.04 14.98
CA LYS A 63 -1.09 23.30 15.74
C LYS A 63 -2.25 24.21 15.34
N ALA A 64 -2.54 24.34 14.05
CA ALA A 64 -3.63 25.18 13.55
C ALA A 64 -5.02 24.69 14.00
N PHE A 65 -5.21 23.37 14.09
CA PHE A 65 -6.48 22.76 14.53
C PHE A 65 -6.52 22.46 16.04
N GLY A 66 -5.56 22.94 16.83
CA GLY A 66 -5.51 22.72 18.28
C GLY A 66 -5.38 21.24 18.69
N GLN A 67 -4.86 20.39 17.79
CA GLN A 67 -4.64 18.97 18.04
C GLN A 67 -3.30 18.74 18.73
N LYS A 68 -3.15 17.58 19.39
CA LYS A 68 -1.86 17.16 19.97
C LYS A 68 -0.86 16.90 18.85
N ILE A 69 0.37 17.37 19.02
CA ILE A 69 1.44 17.20 18.05
C ILE A 69 1.95 15.75 18.09
N THR A 70 1.72 14.96 17.03
CA THR A 70 2.06 13.51 16.96
C THR A 70 3.28 13.20 16.08
N ILE A 71 4.24 14.11 16.00
CA ILE A 71 5.45 13.95 15.17
C ILE A 71 6.24 12.67 15.54
N ALA A 72 6.18 12.26 16.81
CA ALA A 72 6.95 11.13 17.33
C ALA A 72 6.45 9.74 16.88
N ASP A 73 5.31 9.66 16.19
CA ASP A 73 4.72 8.38 15.75
C ASP A 73 5.42 7.79 14.51
N GLY A 74 6.24 8.58 13.82
CA GLY A 74 7.06 8.13 12.67
C GLY A 74 6.30 8.05 11.34
N HIS A 75 4.98 8.24 11.33
CA HIS A 75 4.18 8.20 10.09
C HIS A 75 4.49 9.35 9.13
N ALA A 76 4.70 10.58 9.63
CA ALA A 76 5.11 11.72 8.80
C ALA A 76 6.43 11.44 8.07
N VAL A 77 7.40 10.89 8.82
CA VAL A 77 8.73 10.51 8.30
C VAL A 77 8.58 9.45 7.23
N LEU A 78 7.74 8.43 7.45
CA LEU A 78 7.49 7.38 6.47
C LEU A 78 6.87 7.94 5.17
N ILE A 79 5.88 8.82 5.25
CA ILE A 79 5.30 9.48 4.05
C ILE A 79 6.38 10.27 3.31
N GLY A 80 7.14 11.11 4.02
CA GLY A 80 8.20 11.91 3.40
C GLY A 80 9.26 11.06 2.72
N LEU A 81 9.68 9.98 3.39
CA LEU A 81 10.63 9.02 2.85
C LEU A 81 10.08 8.35 1.58
N MET A 82 8.86 7.82 1.64
CA MET A 82 8.27 7.11 0.50
C MET A 82 8.00 8.05 -0.68
N VAL A 83 7.59 9.30 -0.46
CA VAL A 83 7.44 10.30 -1.53
C VAL A 83 8.79 10.58 -2.20
N ALA A 84 9.87 10.78 -1.44
CA ALA A 84 11.19 10.94 -2.03
C ALA A 84 11.64 9.71 -2.81
N MET A 85 11.27 8.51 -2.34
CA MET A 85 11.65 7.27 -3.00
C MET A 85 10.97 7.06 -4.37
N ILE A 86 9.79 7.63 -4.60
CA ILE A 86 9.04 7.42 -5.85
C ILE A 86 9.17 8.55 -6.88
N ILE A 87 9.93 9.60 -6.55
CA ILE A 87 10.21 10.72 -7.44
C ILE A 87 11.61 10.50 -8.08
N PRO A 88 11.84 10.92 -9.34
CA PRO A 88 13.16 10.86 -9.92
C PRO A 88 14.19 11.73 -9.15
N PRO A 89 15.44 11.27 -9.01
CA PRO A 89 16.47 11.96 -8.22
C PRO A 89 16.98 13.26 -8.86
N GLU A 90 16.73 13.49 -10.15
CA GLU A 90 17.15 14.69 -10.89
C GLU A 90 16.26 15.92 -10.61
N VAL A 91 15.16 15.71 -9.89
CA VAL A 91 14.14 16.71 -9.67
C VAL A 91 14.60 17.78 -8.67
N PRO A 92 14.36 19.08 -8.93
CA PRO A 92 14.61 20.15 -7.98
C PRO A 92 13.95 19.94 -6.61
N LEU A 93 14.63 20.30 -5.52
CA LEU A 93 14.20 20.05 -4.14
C LEU A 93 12.81 20.61 -3.77
N TRP A 94 12.33 21.63 -4.48
CA TRP A 94 11.03 22.23 -4.20
C TRP A 94 9.85 21.34 -4.61
N ILE A 95 10.00 20.48 -5.62
CA ILE A 95 8.94 19.56 -6.07
C ILE A 95 8.59 18.49 -5.02
N PRO A 96 9.55 17.72 -4.45
CA PRO A 96 9.22 16.77 -3.40
C PRO A 96 8.71 17.45 -2.12
N MET A 97 9.12 18.70 -1.83
CA MET A 97 8.53 19.48 -0.74
C MET A 97 7.04 19.77 -0.99
N ILE A 98 6.68 20.25 -2.18
CA ILE A 98 5.27 20.49 -2.53
C ILE A 98 4.47 19.17 -2.50
N GLY A 99 5.03 18.10 -3.07
CA GLY A 99 4.38 16.79 -3.05
C GLY A 99 4.13 16.25 -1.65
N THR A 100 5.10 16.39 -0.74
CA THR A 100 4.92 15.96 0.66
C THR A 100 3.96 16.83 1.45
N VAL A 101 3.95 18.15 1.21
CA VAL A 101 2.91 19.04 1.77
C VAL A 101 1.53 18.61 1.29
N PHE A 102 1.38 18.28 0.00
CA PHE A 102 0.12 17.75 -0.54
C PHE A 102 -0.26 16.40 0.08
N ALA A 103 0.70 15.47 0.19
CA ALA A 103 0.49 14.15 0.80
C ALA A 103 -0.01 14.28 2.24
N VAL A 104 0.69 15.05 3.07
CA VAL A 104 0.35 15.18 4.49
C VAL A 104 -0.89 16.04 4.69
N GLY A 105 -0.99 17.18 4.00
CA GLY A 105 -2.10 18.10 4.15
C GLY A 105 -3.41 17.55 3.59
N ILE A 106 -3.42 17.26 2.30
CA ILE A 106 -4.63 16.82 1.59
C ILE A 106 -4.77 15.30 1.69
N GLY A 107 -3.72 14.54 1.38
CA GLY A 107 -3.80 13.08 1.37
C GLY A 107 -4.10 12.45 2.73
N LYS A 108 -3.59 13.03 3.83
CA LYS A 108 -3.76 12.51 5.20
C LYS A 108 -4.70 13.35 6.05
N HIS A 109 -4.42 14.64 6.25
CA HIS A 109 -5.14 15.45 7.25
C HIS A 109 -6.52 15.93 6.79
N ALA A 110 -6.77 16.13 5.50
CA ALA A 110 -8.11 16.48 5.01
C ALA A 110 -9.16 15.41 5.32
N PHE A 111 -8.74 14.15 5.48
CA PHE A 111 -9.60 13.02 5.84
C PHE A 111 -9.63 12.71 7.34
N GLY A 112 -9.02 13.54 8.20
CA GLY A 112 -9.03 13.35 9.65
C GLY A 112 -7.76 12.72 10.26
N GLY A 113 -6.71 12.49 9.47
CA GLY A 113 -5.40 12.09 9.99
C GLY A 113 -5.06 10.61 9.74
N ILE A 114 -4.54 9.93 10.77
CA ILE A 114 -4.03 8.56 10.63
C ILE A 114 -5.20 7.56 10.61
N GLY A 115 -5.21 6.67 9.60
CA GLY A 115 -6.19 5.57 9.51
C GLY A 115 -7.52 5.93 8.87
N SER A 116 -7.72 7.19 8.47
CA SER A 116 -8.97 7.67 7.87
C SER A 116 -8.84 8.08 6.41
N TYR A 117 -7.62 8.17 5.87
CA TYR A 117 -7.40 8.48 4.46
C TYR A 117 -7.85 7.33 3.56
N ILE A 118 -8.64 7.67 2.55
CA ILE A 118 -9.24 6.72 1.59
C ILE A 118 -8.18 6.20 0.61
N PHE A 119 -7.28 7.08 0.18
CA PHE A 119 -6.23 6.78 -0.79
C PHE A 119 -4.87 6.90 -0.12
N ASN A 120 -3.90 6.13 -0.60
CA ASN A 120 -2.53 6.23 -0.11
C ASN A 120 -2.01 7.67 -0.38
N PRO A 121 -1.62 8.45 0.65
CA PRO A 121 -1.22 9.84 0.50
C PRO A 121 0.02 10.02 -0.39
N VAL A 122 0.91 9.02 -0.38
CA VAL A 122 2.15 9.01 -1.17
C VAL A 122 1.82 8.90 -2.66
N LEU A 123 0.93 7.98 -3.03
CA LEU A 123 0.47 7.83 -4.41
C LEU A 123 -0.30 9.07 -4.88
N ALA A 124 -1.18 9.62 -4.02
CA ALA A 124 -1.94 10.82 -4.34
C ALA A 124 -1.01 12.00 -4.67
N ALA A 125 0.06 12.17 -3.88
CA ALA A 125 1.07 13.19 -4.15
C ALA A 125 1.84 12.93 -5.43
N TRP A 126 2.25 11.69 -5.71
CA TRP A 126 2.96 11.37 -6.95
C TRP A 126 2.10 11.63 -8.19
N ILE A 127 0.82 11.26 -8.16
CA ILE A 127 -0.11 11.55 -9.27
C ILE A 127 -0.28 13.06 -9.44
N PHE A 128 -0.48 13.79 -8.35
CA PHE A 128 -0.56 15.25 -8.38
C PHE A 128 0.68 15.89 -9.01
N LEU A 129 1.87 15.48 -8.58
CA LEU A 129 3.13 15.99 -9.13
C LEU A 129 3.31 15.61 -10.60
N SER A 130 2.98 14.38 -10.98
CA SER A 130 3.10 13.89 -12.37
C SER A 130 2.15 14.60 -13.31
N LEU A 131 0.96 14.98 -12.84
CA LEU A 131 0.00 15.78 -13.62
C LEU A 131 0.42 17.26 -13.70
N ALA A 132 0.96 17.82 -12.62
CA ALA A 132 1.35 19.24 -12.58
C ALA A 132 2.69 19.52 -13.28
N TRP A 133 3.66 18.60 -13.20
CA TRP A 133 5.03 18.74 -13.69
C TRP A 133 5.53 17.48 -14.42
N GLY A 134 4.71 16.91 -15.30
CA GLY A 134 5.03 15.67 -16.00
C GLY A 134 6.36 15.67 -16.76
N SER A 135 6.80 16.82 -17.29
CA SER A 135 8.10 16.95 -17.96
C SER A 135 9.30 16.82 -17.03
N ILE A 136 9.17 17.26 -15.77
CA ILE A 136 10.23 17.19 -14.76
C ILE A 136 10.18 15.85 -14.01
N MET A 137 8.99 15.28 -13.89
CA MET A 137 8.74 13.97 -13.25
C MET A 137 9.08 12.78 -14.16
N ALA A 138 9.41 13.01 -15.43
CA ALA A 138 9.86 11.95 -16.32
C ALA A 138 11.30 11.53 -15.98
N PRO A 139 11.56 10.24 -15.68
CA PRO A 139 12.89 9.78 -15.32
C PRO A 139 13.85 9.83 -16.52
N ALA A 140 15.12 10.13 -16.27
CA ALA A 140 16.14 10.21 -17.30
C ALA A 140 16.58 8.84 -17.85
N SER A 141 16.31 7.77 -17.10
CA SER A 141 16.67 6.39 -17.45
C SER A 141 15.53 5.44 -17.10
N TYR A 142 15.34 4.44 -17.95
CA TYR A 142 14.42 3.33 -17.68
C TYR A 142 15.24 2.06 -17.42
N PRO A 143 14.82 1.23 -16.46
CA PRO A 143 15.55 0.02 -16.12
C PRO A 143 15.58 -0.91 -17.34
N GLN A 144 16.80 -1.23 -17.80
CA GLN A 144 16.98 -2.28 -18.80
C GLN A 144 16.95 -3.61 -18.07
N THR A 145 16.15 -4.55 -18.59
CA THR A 145 15.97 -5.83 -17.94
C THR A 145 16.40 -6.94 -18.88
N SER A 146 17.65 -7.39 -18.74
CA SER A 146 18.14 -8.52 -19.54
C SER A 146 18.95 -9.53 -18.75
N VAL A 147 19.37 -9.23 -17.51
CA VAL A 147 20.24 -10.14 -16.74
C VAL A 147 19.77 -10.32 -15.28
N LEU A 148 19.85 -11.56 -14.79
CA LEU A 148 19.58 -11.93 -13.37
C LEU A 148 20.39 -11.14 -12.33
N PHE A 149 21.58 -10.64 -12.70
CA PHE A 149 22.42 -9.84 -11.81
C PHE A 149 21.85 -8.44 -11.53
N GLU A 150 21.02 -7.92 -12.44
CA GLU A 150 20.33 -6.62 -12.27
C GLU A 150 19.25 -6.68 -11.17
N LEU A 151 18.88 -7.88 -10.71
CA LEU A 151 17.98 -8.08 -9.57
C LEU A 151 18.59 -7.54 -8.25
N VAL A 152 19.91 -7.63 -8.12
CA VAL A 152 20.62 -7.17 -6.92
C VAL A 152 20.78 -5.66 -6.96
N LEU A 153 21.11 -5.11 -8.13
CA LEU A 153 21.32 -3.70 -8.35
C LEU A 153 20.89 -3.32 -9.78
N GLU A 154 19.82 -2.55 -9.89
CA GLU A 154 19.29 -2.09 -11.17
C GLU A 154 20.09 -0.89 -11.67
N ASN A 155 21.11 -1.14 -12.48
CA ASN A 155 21.86 -0.09 -13.17
C ASN A 155 20.96 0.57 -14.21
N GLY A 156 20.43 1.76 -13.90
CA GLY A 156 19.50 2.50 -14.77
C GLY A 156 18.10 2.68 -14.18
N ALA A 157 17.89 2.36 -12.90
CA ALA A 157 16.66 2.72 -12.21
C ALA A 157 16.41 4.24 -12.32
N GLY A 158 15.26 4.62 -12.88
CA GLY A 158 14.87 6.04 -13.01
C GLY A 158 14.36 6.67 -11.72
N VAL A 159 14.12 5.87 -10.69
CA VAL A 159 13.47 6.25 -9.44
C VAL A 159 14.18 5.53 -8.29
N MET A 160 14.32 6.18 -7.13
CA MET A 160 15.06 5.62 -5.99
C MET A 160 14.51 4.29 -5.48
N ALA A 161 13.19 4.12 -5.51
CA ALA A 161 12.50 2.87 -5.19
C ALA A 161 12.84 1.72 -6.17
N GLY A 162 13.39 2.00 -7.35
CA GLY A 162 13.81 1.00 -8.33
C GLY A 162 15.20 0.42 -8.09
N VAL A 163 16.04 1.06 -7.28
CA VAL A 163 17.50 0.79 -7.21
C VAL A 163 17.86 -0.68 -6.97
N SER A 164 17.09 -1.39 -6.14
CA SER A 164 17.39 -2.79 -5.83
C SER A 164 16.15 -3.58 -5.43
N PRO A 165 15.56 -4.37 -6.35
CA PRO A 165 14.50 -5.31 -6.02
C PRO A 165 14.86 -6.22 -4.85
N PHE A 166 16.11 -6.71 -4.83
CA PHE A 166 16.59 -7.64 -3.82
C PHE A 166 16.48 -7.09 -2.38
N PHE A 167 16.98 -5.87 -2.13
CA PHE A 167 16.91 -5.29 -0.79
C PHE A 167 15.48 -4.96 -0.37
N ILE A 168 14.62 -4.59 -1.32
CA ILE A 168 13.20 -4.31 -1.06
C ILE A 168 12.46 -5.62 -0.72
N LEU A 169 12.74 -6.71 -1.45
CA LEU A 169 12.21 -8.04 -1.13
C LEU A 169 12.67 -8.51 0.25
N LEU A 170 13.95 -8.33 0.58
CA LEU A 170 14.50 -8.67 1.90
C LEU A 170 13.82 -7.86 3.00
N ALA A 171 13.66 -6.54 2.79
CA ALA A 171 12.97 -5.65 3.72
C ALA A 171 11.51 -6.10 3.94
N GLY A 172 10.77 -6.40 2.86
CA GLY A 172 9.41 -6.90 2.95
C GLY A 172 9.32 -8.27 3.62
N ALA A 173 10.24 -9.20 3.34
CA ALA A 173 10.29 -10.51 3.97
C ALA A 173 10.49 -10.41 5.49
N VAL A 174 11.37 -9.51 5.94
CA VAL A 174 11.58 -9.22 7.37
C VAL A 174 10.29 -8.68 8.02
N LEU A 175 9.57 -7.79 7.35
CA LEU A 175 8.32 -7.21 7.86
C LEU A 175 7.16 -8.23 7.87
N ILE A 176 7.10 -9.12 6.88
CA ILE A 176 6.15 -10.23 6.83
C ILE A 176 6.42 -11.22 7.97
N PHE A 177 7.69 -11.59 8.20
CA PHE A 177 8.08 -12.48 9.30
C PHE A 177 7.73 -11.89 10.67
N ARG A 178 7.89 -10.58 10.83
CA ARG A 178 7.48 -9.83 12.04
C ARG A 178 5.97 -9.63 12.16
N ARG A 179 5.17 -10.08 11.19
CA ARG A 179 3.71 -9.91 11.10
C ARG A 179 3.26 -8.44 11.12
N TYR A 180 4.10 -7.53 10.62
CA TYR A 180 3.73 -6.13 10.42
C TYR A 180 3.03 -5.91 9.09
N ILE A 181 3.32 -6.78 8.11
CA ILE A 181 2.69 -6.80 6.79
C ILE A 181 2.00 -8.15 6.59
N GLU A 182 0.81 -8.09 6.00
CA GLU A 182 0.03 -9.28 5.65
C GLU A 182 0.52 -9.88 4.33
N TRP A 183 0.91 -11.15 4.36
CA TRP A 183 1.48 -11.86 3.20
C TRP A 183 0.48 -12.13 2.06
N ARG A 184 -0.82 -12.07 2.35
CA ARG A 184 -1.88 -12.37 1.36
C ARG A 184 -1.90 -11.39 0.20
N ILE A 185 -1.68 -10.10 0.47
CA ILE A 185 -1.72 -9.05 -0.56
C ILE A 185 -0.52 -9.21 -1.52
N PRO A 186 0.74 -9.30 -1.04
CA PRO A 186 1.88 -9.49 -1.95
C PRO A 186 1.82 -10.79 -2.74
N VAL A 187 1.45 -11.91 -2.10
CA VAL A 187 1.39 -13.20 -2.81
C VAL A 187 0.33 -13.19 -3.89
N ALA A 188 -0.88 -12.68 -3.60
CA ALA A 188 -1.94 -12.58 -4.60
C ALA A 188 -1.53 -11.67 -5.76
N PHE A 189 -0.87 -10.54 -5.48
CA PHE A 189 -0.36 -9.63 -6.51
C PHE A 189 0.70 -10.30 -7.41
N PHE A 190 1.73 -10.91 -6.83
CA PHE A 190 2.81 -11.52 -7.63
C PHE A 190 2.30 -12.67 -8.50
N VAL A 191 1.39 -13.50 -7.95
CA VAL A 191 0.79 -14.59 -8.73
C VAL A 191 0.02 -14.04 -9.93
N THR A 192 -0.77 -12.97 -9.75
CA THR A 192 -1.55 -12.41 -10.87
C THR A 192 -0.68 -11.68 -11.88
N THR A 193 0.33 -10.92 -11.44
CA THR A 193 1.22 -10.21 -12.37
C THR A 193 2.06 -11.17 -13.19
N VAL A 194 2.61 -12.25 -12.60
CA VAL A 194 3.35 -13.28 -13.35
C VAL A 194 2.45 -13.97 -14.38
N LEU A 195 1.24 -14.38 -13.97
CA LEU A 195 0.32 -15.07 -14.87
C LEU A 195 -0.12 -14.20 -16.05
N LEU A 196 -0.44 -12.92 -15.79
CA LEU A 196 -0.90 -12.01 -16.84
C LEU A 196 0.25 -11.55 -17.74
N ALA A 197 1.43 -11.24 -17.19
CA ALA A 197 2.61 -10.90 -17.98
C ALA A 197 2.97 -12.05 -18.94
N PHE A 198 2.95 -13.29 -18.44
CA PHE A 198 3.17 -14.47 -19.29
C PHE A 198 2.10 -14.62 -20.38
N LEU A 199 0.83 -14.39 -20.07
CA LEU A 199 -0.27 -14.51 -21.03
C LEU A 199 -0.21 -13.45 -22.14
N LEU A 200 0.19 -12.23 -21.79
CA LEU A 200 0.33 -11.10 -22.74
C LEU A 200 1.63 -11.17 -23.55
N GLY A 201 2.55 -12.07 -23.19
CA GLY A 201 3.85 -12.22 -23.86
C GLY A 201 4.89 -11.18 -23.43
N ASP A 202 4.66 -10.48 -22.32
CA ASP A 202 5.60 -9.50 -21.78
C ASP A 202 6.74 -10.21 -21.01
N SER A 203 7.92 -9.59 -20.98
CA SER A 203 9.08 -10.12 -20.26
C SER A 203 8.79 -10.27 -18.77
N LEU A 204 9.02 -11.46 -18.21
CA LEU A 204 8.83 -11.73 -16.78
C LEU A 204 9.70 -10.86 -15.86
N SER A 205 10.75 -10.26 -16.41
CA SER A 205 11.60 -9.31 -15.71
C SER A 205 10.85 -8.08 -15.20
N TYR A 206 9.76 -7.67 -15.87
CA TYR A 206 8.95 -6.52 -15.44
C TYR A 206 8.29 -6.74 -14.08
N VAL A 207 7.95 -7.98 -13.74
CA VAL A 207 7.32 -8.31 -12.45
C VAL A 207 8.28 -8.10 -11.28
N VAL A 208 9.58 -8.22 -11.54
CA VAL A 208 10.63 -8.14 -10.52
C VAL A 208 11.29 -6.78 -10.47
N LEU A 209 10.78 -5.79 -11.22
CA LEU A 209 11.25 -4.41 -11.15
C LEU A 209 11.15 -3.86 -9.72
N GLY A 210 12.17 -3.12 -9.30
CA GLY A 210 12.27 -2.62 -7.93
C GLY A 210 11.05 -1.77 -7.54
N VAL A 211 10.55 -0.97 -8.49
CA VAL A 211 9.35 -0.13 -8.30
C VAL A 211 8.09 -0.97 -8.10
N VAL A 212 7.91 -2.04 -8.87
CA VAL A 212 6.77 -2.97 -8.72
C VAL A 212 6.82 -3.62 -7.35
N VAL A 213 7.98 -4.18 -6.98
CA VAL A 213 8.20 -4.81 -5.68
C VAL A 213 7.97 -3.83 -4.53
N PHE A 214 8.46 -2.59 -4.64
CA PHE A 214 8.24 -1.53 -3.65
C PHE A 214 6.76 -1.18 -3.51
N GLY A 215 6.07 -0.99 -4.63
CA GLY A 215 4.65 -0.69 -4.67
C GLY A 215 3.82 -1.77 -3.96
N VAL A 216 4.16 -3.04 -4.15
CA VAL A 216 3.45 -4.15 -3.51
C VAL A 216 3.72 -4.24 -2.01
N LEU A 217 4.99 -4.16 -1.61
CA LEU A 217 5.39 -4.45 -0.22
C LEU A 217 5.29 -3.25 0.72
N PHE A 218 5.28 -2.02 0.22
CA PHE A 218 5.24 -0.84 1.08
C PHE A 218 3.99 0.02 0.85
N ILE A 219 3.49 0.11 -0.39
CA ILE A 219 2.32 0.93 -0.72
C ILE A 219 1.01 0.13 -0.61
N ALA A 220 0.91 -1.02 -1.29
CA ALA A 220 -0.33 -1.82 -1.35
C ALA A 220 -0.70 -2.45 0.02
N THR A 221 0.30 -2.74 0.84
CA THR A 221 0.11 -3.34 2.17
C THR A 221 -0.08 -2.31 3.28
N ASP A 222 -0.36 -1.05 2.92
CA ASP A 222 -0.67 -0.06 3.94
C ASP A 222 -2.06 -0.32 4.53
N THR A 223 -2.16 -0.30 5.86
CA THR A 223 -3.31 -0.86 6.60
C THR A 223 -4.55 0.02 6.52
N SER A 224 -4.40 1.29 6.17
CA SER A 224 -5.52 2.24 6.10
C SER A 224 -6.28 2.16 4.77
N THR A 225 -5.61 1.75 3.68
CA THR A 225 -6.16 1.78 2.32
C THR A 225 -6.46 0.39 1.76
N SER A 226 -6.06 -0.67 2.48
CA SER A 226 -6.29 -2.05 2.09
C SER A 226 -7.48 -2.67 2.85
N PRO A 227 -8.20 -3.64 2.26
CA PRO A 227 -9.33 -4.28 2.92
C PRO A 227 -8.96 -4.99 4.23
N THR A 228 -9.92 -5.01 5.15
CA THR A 228 -9.71 -5.60 6.48
C THR A 228 -9.91 -7.12 6.47
N THR A 229 -10.77 -7.63 5.58
CA THR A 229 -11.12 -9.05 5.53
C THR A 229 -10.05 -9.92 4.85
N LYS A 230 -9.94 -11.20 5.27
CA LYS A 230 -8.96 -12.14 4.69
C LYS A 230 -9.18 -12.39 3.20
N ASN A 231 -10.44 -12.49 2.78
CA ASN A 231 -10.82 -12.72 1.38
C ASN A 231 -10.70 -11.42 0.57
N GLY A 232 -11.09 -10.28 1.15
CA GLY A 232 -10.93 -8.97 0.54
C GLY A 232 -9.48 -8.64 0.22
N ARG A 233 -8.53 -9.00 1.10
CA ARG A 233 -7.08 -8.83 0.84
C ARG A 233 -6.58 -9.62 -0.37
N VAL A 234 -7.09 -10.83 -0.59
CA VAL A 234 -6.73 -11.65 -1.77
C VAL A 234 -7.30 -11.03 -3.04
N ILE A 235 -8.59 -10.67 -3.01
CA ILE A 235 -9.27 -10.02 -4.14
C ILE A 235 -8.58 -8.70 -4.49
N TYR A 236 -8.22 -7.89 -3.48
CA TYR A 236 -7.48 -6.65 -3.66
C TYR A 236 -6.11 -6.88 -4.29
N GLY A 237 -5.33 -7.86 -3.83
CA GLY A 237 -4.05 -8.21 -4.47
C GLY A 237 -4.22 -8.62 -5.94
N ILE A 238 -5.28 -9.37 -6.26
CA ILE A 238 -5.62 -9.74 -7.65
C ILE A 238 -5.93 -8.48 -8.48
N VAL A 239 -6.79 -7.59 -7.98
CA VAL A 239 -7.17 -6.34 -8.66
C VAL A 239 -5.95 -5.44 -8.88
N CYS A 240 -5.09 -5.28 -7.87
CA CYS A 240 -3.83 -4.55 -8.00
C CYS A 240 -2.97 -5.14 -9.12
N GLY A 241 -2.76 -6.47 -9.14
CA GLY A 241 -1.91 -7.09 -10.16
C GLY A 241 -2.47 -6.99 -11.58
N VAL A 242 -3.79 -7.15 -11.73
CA VAL A 242 -4.47 -6.94 -13.02
C VAL A 242 -4.27 -5.50 -13.51
N LEU A 243 -4.53 -4.52 -12.66
CA LEU A 243 -4.42 -3.11 -13.05
C LEU A 243 -2.99 -2.72 -13.41
N VAL A 244 -2.00 -3.18 -12.63
CA VAL A 244 -0.59 -2.88 -12.91
C VAL A 244 -0.13 -3.47 -14.24
N VAL A 245 -0.52 -4.69 -14.59
CA VAL A 245 -0.16 -5.28 -15.88
C VAL A 245 -0.88 -4.59 -17.03
N VAL A 246 -2.17 -4.26 -16.88
CA VAL A 246 -2.92 -3.53 -17.92
C VAL A 246 -2.25 -2.18 -18.20
N TYR A 247 -1.94 -1.38 -17.17
CA TYR A 247 -1.23 -0.12 -17.38
C TYR A 247 0.20 -0.32 -17.88
N GLY A 248 0.90 -1.35 -17.39
CA GLY A 248 2.28 -1.66 -17.79
C GLY A 248 2.39 -2.01 -19.27
N HIS A 249 1.46 -2.80 -19.79
CA HIS A 249 1.45 -3.24 -21.19
C HIS A 249 1.15 -2.10 -22.18
N PHE A 250 0.22 -1.19 -21.84
CA PHE A 250 -0.14 -0.08 -22.71
C PHE A 250 0.74 1.17 -22.54
N ALA A 251 1.39 1.32 -21.38
CA ALA A 251 2.24 2.46 -21.07
C ALA A 251 3.62 1.99 -20.62
N ASN A 252 3.97 2.19 -19.35
CA ASN A 252 5.23 1.78 -18.75
C ASN A 252 4.94 1.10 -17.41
N TYR A 253 5.67 0.02 -17.10
CA TYR A 253 5.51 -0.71 -15.84
C TYR A 253 5.83 0.13 -14.59
N VAL A 254 6.72 1.13 -14.69
CA VAL A 254 7.06 2.03 -13.58
C VAL A 254 5.84 2.89 -13.22
N ASP A 255 5.34 3.70 -14.15
CA ASP A 255 4.20 4.59 -13.92
C ASP A 255 2.90 3.80 -13.73
N GLY A 256 2.74 2.72 -14.49
CA GLY A 256 1.58 1.82 -14.42
C GLY A 256 1.43 1.16 -13.05
N THR A 257 2.53 0.95 -12.33
CA THR A 257 2.49 0.49 -10.93
C THR A 257 1.77 1.50 -10.04
N PHE A 258 2.16 2.78 -10.11
CA PHE A 258 1.60 3.81 -9.24
C PHE A 258 0.14 4.13 -9.59
N TYR A 259 -0.19 4.24 -10.87
CA TYR A 259 -1.58 4.44 -11.31
C TYR A 259 -2.47 3.25 -10.97
N GLY A 260 -1.99 2.02 -11.23
CA GLY A 260 -2.74 0.79 -10.94
C GLY A 260 -3.03 0.63 -9.45
N LEU A 261 -2.03 0.87 -8.59
CA LEU A 261 -2.20 0.82 -7.13
C LEU A 261 -3.15 1.91 -6.60
N PHE A 262 -3.09 3.11 -7.17
CA PHE A 262 -3.99 4.19 -6.77
C PHE A 262 -5.44 3.87 -7.12
N LEU A 263 -5.70 3.37 -8.33
CA LEU A 263 -7.04 2.95 -8.76
C LEU A 263 -7.52 1.78 -7.90
N ALA A 264 -6.66 0.82 -7.58
CA ALA A 264 -7.01 -0.28 -6.68
C ALA A 264 -7.46 0.20 -5.29
N ASN A 265 -6.83 1.26 -4.73
CA ASN A 265 -7.27 1.85 -3.45
C ASN A 265 -8.70 2.39 -3.54
N CYS A 266 -9.10 2.97 -4.68
CA CYS A 266 -10.48 3.42 -4.88
C CYS A 266 -11.49 2.26 -4.80
N VAL A 267 -11.10 1.08 -5.27
CA VAL A 267 -11.95 -0.13 -5.30
C VAL A 267 -11.89 -0.89 -3.97
N ALA A 268 -10.88 -0.63 -3.12
CA ALA A 268 -10.69 -1.33 -1.85
C ALA A 268 -11.92 -1.25 -0.93
N SER A 269 -12.57 -0.09 -0.83
CA SER A 269 -13.79 0.07 -0.02
C SER A 269 -14.97 -0.76 -0.56
N LEU A 270 -15.11 -0.86 -1.89
CA LEU A 270 -16.14 -1.69 -2.52
C LEU A 270 -15.89 -3.19 -2.26
N ILE A 271 -14.62 -3.61 -2.30
CA ILE A 271 -14.22 -4.99 -1.98
C ILE A 271 -14.54 -5.29 -0.50
N ASP A 272 -14.21 -4.39 0.41
CA ASP A 272 -14.44 -4.63 1.84
C ASP A 272 -15.94 -4.76 2.12
N ASN A 273 -16.77 -3.83 1.62
CA ASN A 273 -18.23 -3.89 1.78
C ASN A 273 -18.85 -5.21 1.31
N ASN A 274 -18.33 -5.80 0.23
CA ASN A 274 -18.83 -7.06 -0.32
C ASN A 274 -18.22 -8.31 0.33
N THR A 275 -17.14 -8.18 1.10
CA THR A 275 -16.43 -9.30 1.72
C THR A 275 -16.58 -9.38 3.22
N LEU A 276 -17.26 -8.39 3.83
CA LEU A 276 -17.59 -8.38 5.25
C LEU A 276 -18.32 -9.68 5.63
N PRO A 277 -17.86 -10.40 6.67
CA PRO A 277 -18.53 -11.60 7.13
C PRO A 277 -19.93 -11.24 7.65
N ALA A 278 -20.89 -12.14 7.46
CA ALA A 278 -22.24 -11.96 7.98
C ALA A 278 -22.20 -11.70 9.50
N SER A 279 -22.95 -10.70 9.96
CA SER A 279 -23.08 -10.38 11.38
C SER A 279 -23.57 -11.62 12.15
N TYR A 280 -23.00 -11.87 13.32
CA TYR A 280 -23.41 -12.98 14.17
C TYR A 280 -24.93 -12.95 14.42
N GLY A 281 -25.61 -14.08 14.21
CA GLY A 281 -27.07 -14.19 14.34
C GLY A 281 -27.87 -13.78 13.09
N THR A 282 -27.22 -13.30 12.03
CA THR A 282 -27.89 -13.16 10.72
C THR A 282 -27.81 -14.48 9.95
N GLU A 283 -28.90 -14.82 9.25
CA GLU A 283 -28.90 -16.00 8.40
C GLU A 283 -27.76 -15.96 7.38
N THR A 284 -27.01 -17.05 7.30
CA THR A 284 -25.95 -17.25 6.32
C THR A 284 -26.51 -17.01 4.91
N PHE A 285 -25.69 -16.58 3.95
CA PHE A 285 -26.14 -16.40 2.56
C PHE A 285 -26.86 -17.64 2.00
N LEU A 286 -26.37 -18.84 2.35
CA LEU A 286 -27.02 -20.11 2.03
C LEU A 286 -28.39 -20.28 2.71
N GLN A 287 -28.52 -19.92 3.98
CA GLN A 287 -29.80 -19.95 4.71
C GLN A 287 -30.80 -18.95 4.14
N ARG A 288 -30.38 -17.74 3.75
CA ARG A 288 -31.26 -16.77 3.06
C ARG A 288 -31.73 -17.31 1.71
N LYS A 289 -30.82 -17.89 0.92
CA LYS A 289 -31.16 -18.46 -0.39
C LYS A 289 -32.07 -19.68 -0.24
N TYR A 290 -31.80 -20.55 0.74
CA TYR A 290 -32.64 -21.68 1.12
C TYR A 290 -34.04 -21.22 1.54
N ARG A 291 -34.14 -20.28 2.49
CA ARG A 291 -35.42 -19.70 2.93
C ARG A 291 -36.19 -19.05 1.78
N SER A 292 -35.50 -18.39 0.84
CA SER A 292 -36.11 -17.80 -0.35
C SER A 292 -36.63 -18.84 -1.35
N ILE A 293 -36.01 -20.01 -1.42
CA ILE A 293 -36.46 -21.13 -2.25
C ILE A 293 -37.63 -21.84 -1.58
N VAL A 294 -37.51 -22.16 -0.29
CA VAL A 294 -38.56 -22.79 0.53
C VAL A 294 -39.82 -21.92 0.59
N SER A 295 -39.68 -20.59 0.66
CA SER A 295 -40.82 -19.67 0.64
C SER A 295 -41.58 -19.61 -0.69
N LYS A 296 -40.98 -20.12 -1.78
CA LYS A 296 -41.62 -20.24 -3.11
C LYS A 296 -42.24 -21.62 -3.36
N MET A 297 -42.00 -22.61 -2.50
CA MET A 297 -42.58 -23.94 -2.64
C MET A 297 -44.08 -23.97 -2.27
N PRO A 298 -44.87 -24.89 -2.87
CA PRO A 298 -46.26 -25.13 -2.48
C PRO A 298 -46.36 -25.50 -0.99
N PHE A 299 -47.49 -25.18 -0.35
CA PHE A 299 -47.65 -25.32 1.10
C PHE A 299 -47.42 -26.75 1.63
N LYS A 300 -47.73 -27.76 0.83
CA LYS A 300 -47.63 -29.18 1.21
C LYS A 300 -46.17 -29.62 1.35
N ASP A 301 -45.34 -29.31 0.35
CA ASP A 301 -43.91 -29.65 0.31
C ASP A 301 -43.12 -28.87 1.36
N ARG A 302 -43.61 -27.68 1.74
CA ARG A 302 -42.99 -26.86 2.78
C ARG A 302 -43.09 -27.49 4.17
N LEU A 303 -44.19 -28.17 4.47
CA LEU A 303 -44.44 -28.82 5.76
C LEU A 303 -43.53 -30.04 5.97
N GLU A 304 -43.28 -30.82 4.92
CA GLU A 304 -42.37 -31.98 4.98
C GLU A 304 -40.95 -31.55 5.32
N VAL A 305 -40.46 -30.48 4.69
CA VAL A 305 -39.12 -29.91 4.94
C VAL A 305 -38.95 -29.41 6.38
N PHE A 306 -40.01 -28.95 7.05
CA PHE A 306 -39.94 -28.48 8.44
C PHE A 306 -40.14 -29.58 9.49
N LEU A 307 -40.55 -30.79 9.09
CA LEU A 307 -40.79 -31.92 9.99
C LEU A 307 -39.59 -32.87 10.09
N ASP A 308 -38.61 -32.73 9.20
CA ASP A 308 -37.38 -33.56 9.14
C ASP A 308 -36.16 -32.95 9.87
N ASP A 309 -36.28 -31.75 10.45
CA ASP A 309 -35.29 -31.08 11.32
C ASP A 309 -35.64 -31.26 12.82
#